data_AF-A0AA41XAL7-F1
#
_entry.id   AF-A0AA41XAL7-F1
#
_cell.length_a   1.000
_cell.length_b   1.000
_cell.length_c   1.000
_cell.angle_alpha   90.00
_cell.angle_beta   90.00
_cell.angle_gamma   90.00
#
_symmetry.space_group_name_H-M   'P 1'
#
loop_
_entity.id
_entity.type
_entity.pdbx_description
1 polymer ?
#
loop_
_entity_poly.entity_id
_entity_poly.type
_entity_poly.pdbx_seq_one_letter_code
_entity_poly.pdbx_strand_id
1 'polypeptide(L)'
;MFQSKRKHMVDKLLLDIKQKREEMIQIGMQNGLASAETIQASQELDLLIVEYQRCKEATDQPFYSHALRRYSSWRRTRRFLTKAVLAVVAASMIG
;
A
#
# COMPACT_ATOMS: atom_id res chain seq x y z
N MET A 1 16.24 -3.55 29.83
CA MET A 1 16.75 -2.52 28.89
C MET A 1 16.40 -2.78 27.40
N PHE A 2 15.94 -3.97 27.00
CA PHE A 2 15.67 -4.28 25.58
C PHE A 2 14.25 -3.94 25.09
N GLN A 3 13.28 -3.79 25.98
CA GLN A 3 11.89 -3.48 25.61
C GLN A 3 11.71 -2.01 25.16
N SER A 4 12.43 -1.06 25.79
CA SER A 4 12.40 0.36 25.41
C SER A 4 12.96 0.62 24.02
N LYS A 5 14.04 -0.08 23.62
CA LYS A 5 14.63 0.04 22.28
C LYS A 5 13.68 -0.47 21.18
N ARG A 6 12.98 -1.59 21.42
CA ARG A 6 12.02 -2.16 20.47
C ARG A 6 10.78 -1.28 20.30
N LYS A 7 10.24 -0.74 21.40
CA LYS A 7 9.11 0.19 21.36
C LYS A 7 9.42 1.43 20.50
N HIS A 8 10.59 2.04 20.71
CA HIS A 8 11.06 3.17 19.92
C HIS A 8 11.18 2.86 18.42
N MET A 9 11.62 1.64 18.07
CA MET A 9 11.74 1.21 16.67
C MET A 9 10.37 1.05 16.00
N VAL A 10 9.38 0.49 16.71
CA VAL A 10 8.00 0.35 16.22
C VAL A 10 7.36 1.72 16.03
N ASP A 11 7.56 2.65 16.98
CA ASP A 11 7.05 4.02 16.89
C ASP A 11 7.66 4.78 15.70
N LYS A 12 8.97 4.58 15.45
CA LYS A 12 9.66 5.15 14.28
C LYS A 12 9.08 4.60 12.98
N LEU A 13 8.93 3.29 12.84
CA LEU A 13 8.36 2.67 11.64
C LEU A 13 6.93 3.18 11.37
N LEU A 14 6.14 3.42 12.42
CA LEU A 14 4.80 3.97 12.28
C LEU A 14 4.81 5.42 11.79
N LEU A 15 5.80 6.22 12.18
CA LEU A 15 5.99 7.57 11.66
C LEU A 15 6.40 7.53 10.18
N ASP A 16 7.36 6.66 9.83
CA ASP A 16 7.86 6.51 8.47
C ASP A 16 6.74 6.07 7.51
N ILE A 17 5.87 5.14 7.93
CA ILE A 17 4.67 4.74 7.18
C ILE A 17 3.74 5.93 6.93
N LYS A 18 3.49 6.77 7.94
CA LYS A 18 2.61 7.94 7.80
C LYS A 18 3.18 8.94 6.81
N GLN A 19 4.47 9.24 6.91
CA GLN A 19 5.15 10.16 6.01
C GLN A 19 5.15 9.64 4.58
N LYS A 20 5.51 8.37 4.37
CA LYS A 20 5.54 7.77 3.03
C LYS A 20 4.16 7.67 2.39
N ARG A 21 3.12 7.45 3.19
CA ARG A 21 1.73 7.48 2.71
C ARG A 21 1.35 8.87 2.20
N GLU A 22 1.68 9.93 2.95
CA GLU A 22 1.41 11.30 2.52
C GLU A 22 2.15 11.62 1.22
N GLU A 23 3.43 11.27 1.14
CA GLU A 23 4.25 11.42 -0.07
C GLU A 23 3.62 10.71 -1.29
N MET A 24 3.21 9.44 -1.13
CA MET A 24 2.55 8.69 -2.19
C MET A 24 1.24 9.36 -2.65
N ILE A 25 0.45 9.90 -1.72
CA ILE A 25 -0.79 10.64 -2.04
C ILE A 25 -0.44 11.90 -2.85
N GLN A 26 0.54 12.68 -2.41
CA GLN A 26 0.94 13.90 -3.10
C GLN A 26 1.45 13.60 -4.52
N ILE A 27 2.33 12.60 -4.69
CA ILE A 27 2.81 12.16 -6.01
C ILE A 27 1.64 11.64 -6.85
N GLY A 28 0.72 10.88 -6.26
CA GLY A 28 -0.47 10.37 -6.94
C GLY A 28 -1.43 11.47 -7.40
N MET A 29 -1.53 12.57 -6.64
CA MET A 29 -2.31 13.75 -7.00
C MET A 29 -1.64 14.56 -8.12
N GLN A 30 -0.31 14.64 -8.12
CA GLN A 30 0.46 15.41 -9.11
C GLN A 30 0.63 14.65 -10.44
N ASN A 31 1.04 13.38 -10.37
CA ASN A 31 1.52 12.61 -11.52
C ASN A 31 0.55 11.49 -11.91
N GLY A 32 -0.48 11.26 -11.09
CA GLY A 32 -1.48 10.20 -11.29
C GLY A 32 -1.05 8.87 -10.69
N LEU A 33 -2.04 8.08 -10.25
CA LEU A 33 -1.82 6.80 -9.55
C LEU A 33 -1.12 5.72 -10.38
N ALA A 34 -1.11 5.85 -11.71
CA ALA A 34 -0.44 4.93 -12.62
C ALA A 34 0.98 5.38 -12.99
N SER A 35 1.44 6.53 -12.49
CA SER A 35 2.81 6.99 -12.72
C SER A 35 3.82 6.03 -12.09
N ALA A 36 4.99 5.92 -12.72
CA ALA A 36 6.07 5.09 -12.18
C ALA A 36 6.46 5.50 -10.75
N GLU A 37 6.43 6.81 -10.48
CA GLU A 37 6.77 7.40 -9.19
C GLU A 37 5.73 7.06 -8.11
N THR A 38 4.42 7.13 -8.41
CA THR A 38 3.39 6.70 -7.45
C THR A 38 3.44 5.19 -7.21
N ILE A 39 3.73 4.41 -8.25
CA ILE A 39 3.91 2.95 -8.12
C ILE A 39 5.11 2.66 -7.23
N GLN A 40 6.24 3.34 -7.43
CA GLN A 40 7.43 3.17 -6.61
C GLN A 40 7.16 3.58 -5.14
N ALA A 41 6.54 4.75 -4.92
CA ALA A 41 6.17 5.21 -3.60
C ALA A 41 5.22 4.21 -2.88
N SER A 42 4.30 3.57 -3.62
CA SER A 42 3.44 2.52 -3.08
C SER A 42 4.23 1.27 -2.65
N GLN A 43 5.19 0.83 -3.45
CA GLN A 43 6.04 -0.33 -3.13
C GLN A 43 6.92 -0.08 -1.90
N GLU A 44 7.48 1.13 -1.78
CA GLU A 44 8.26 1.54 -0.62
C GLU A 44 7.40 1.61 0.65
N LEU A 45 6.18 2.13 0.55
CA LEU A 45 5.21 2.12 1.64
C LEU A 45 4.87 0.69 2.09
N ASP A 46 4.71 -0.24 1.15
CA ASP A 46 4.40 -1.64 1.47
C ASP A 46 5.55 -2.33 2.22
N LEU A 47 6.81 -2.03 1.87
CA LEU A 47 7.98 -2.55 2.60
C LEU A 47 7.98 -2.07 4.06
N LEU A 48 7.73 -0.78 4.30
CA LEU A 48 7.65 -0.22 5.66
C LEU A 48 6.53 -0.87 6.48
N ILE A 49 5.38 -1.14 5.86
CA ILE A 49 4.25 -1.83 6.51
C ILE A 49 4.65 -3.26 6.90
N VAL A 50 5.33 -3.99 6.02
CA VAL A 50 5.81 -5.35 6.30
C VAL A 50 6.82 -5.34 7.44
N GLU A 51 7.76 -4.40 7.46
CA GLU A 51 8.73 -4.27 8.55
C GLU A 51 8.07 -3.96 9.90
N TYR A 52 7.09 -3.05 9.90
CA TYR A 52 6.30 -2.74 11.09
C TYR A 52 5.56 -3.98 11.61
N GLN A 53 4.92 -4.74 10.71
CA GLN A 53 4.20 -5.96 11.09
C GLN A 53 5.13 -7.01 11.68
N ARG A 54 6.29 -7.25 11.07
CA ARG A 54 7.31 -8.17 11.61
C ARG A 54 7.78 -7.76 13.00
N CYS A 55 8.00 -6.46 13.23
CA CYS A 55 8.39 -5.94 14.54
C CYS A 55 7.28 -6.09 15.58
N LYS A 56 6.02 -5.93 15.16
CA LYS A 56 4.85 -6.06 16.03
C LYS A 56 4.55 -7.53 16.38
N GLU A 57 4.61 -8.44 15.42
CA GLU A 57 4.46 -9.90 15.63
C GLU A 57 5.56 -10.47 16.54
N ALA A 58 6.77 -9.90 16.49
CA ALA A 58 7.85 -10.26 17.43
C ALA A 58 7.64 -9.71 18.86
N THR A 59 6.61 -8.88 19.07
CA THR A 59 6.32 -8.23 20.35
C THR A 59 4.97 -8.69 20.93
N ASP A 60 4.00 -9.04 20.10
CA ASP A 60 2.68 -9.57 20.49
C ASP A 60 2.37 -10.92 19.82
N GLN A 61 2.03 -11.92 20.65
CA GLN A 61 1.24 -13.11 20.27
C GLN A 61 -0.11 -12.68 19.64
N PRO A 62 -0.77 -13.53 18.84
CA PRO A 62 -1.46 -13.17 17.60
C PRO A 62 -2.71 -12.32 17.85
N PHE A 63 -2.63 -11.03 17.55
CA PHE A 63 -3.84 -10.23 17.40
C PHE A 63 -3.66 -9.08 16.41
N TYR A 64 -3.43 -9.40 15.13
CA TYR A 64 -4.00 -8.69 13.96
C TYR A 64 -3.94 -9.63 12.72
N SER A 65 -4.29 -10.90 12.91
CA SER A 65 -4.82 -11.71 11.82
C SER A 65 -6.11 -11.04 11.37
N HIS A 66 -6.13 -10.39 10.19
CA HIS A 66 -7.28 -10.14 9.30
C HIS A 66 -7.03 -8.96 8.34
N ALA A 67 -6.12 -8.01 8.66
CA ALA A 67 -5.82 -6.89 7.76
C ALA A 67 -4.96 -7.31 6.54
N LEU A 68 -4.10 -8.31 6.68
CA LEU A 68 -3.22 -8.79 5.61
C LEU A 68 -3.87 -9.75 4.61
N ARG A 69 -5.12 -10.19 4.83
CA ARG A 69 -5.84 -10.96 3.81
C ARG A 69 -6.27 -10.08 2.62
N ARG A 70 -6.12 -8.75 2.72
CA ARG A 70 -6.52 -7.78 1.69
C ARG A 70 -5.36 -7.26 0.83
N TYR A 71 -4.12 -7.58 1.18
CA TYR A 71 -2.94 -7.13 0.42
C TYR A 71 -2.41 -8.18 -0.59
N SER A 72 -3.04 -9.36 -0.69
CA SER A 72 -2.76 -10.33 -1.75
C SER A 72 -3.69 -10.25 -2.97
N SER A 73 -4.51 -9.19 -3.09
CA SER A 73 -5.38 -8.96 -4.27
C SER A 73 -5.09 -7.67 -5.05
N TRP A 74 -4.17 -6.81 -4.58
CA TRP A 74 -3.76 -5.60 -5.32
C TRP A 74 -2.67 -5.82 -6.39
N ARG A 75 -2.24 -7.06 -6.63
CA ARG A 75 -1.55 -7.47 -7.87
C ARG A 75 -2.48 -7.93 -8.99
N ARG A 76 -3.81 -7.77 -8.84
CA ARG A 76 -4.81 -8.13 -9.87
C ARG A 76 -5.80 -7.01 -10.20
N THR A 77 -5.41 -5.75 -10.06
CA THR A 77 -6.05 -4.62 -10.76
C THR A 77 -5.17 -4.03 -11.88
N ARG A 78 -4.04 -4.70 -12.18
CA ARG A 78 -3.32 -4.62 -13.46
C ARG A 78 -3.95 -5.51 -14.54
N ARG A 79 -5.29 -5.43 -14.73
CA ARG A 79 -6.02 -6.04 -15.87
C ARG A 79 -7.53 -5.73 -15.92
N PHE A 80 -8.03 -4.73 -15.19
CA PHE A 80 -9.47 -4.43 -15.14
C PHE A 80 -9.89 -3.05 -15.65
N LEU A 81 -8.97 -2.24 -16.19
CA LEU A 81 -9.35 -1.04 -16.93
C LEU A 81 -9.60 -1.28 -18.42
N THR A 82 -9.16 -2.42 -18.99
CA THR A 82 -9.34 -2.68 -20.42
C THR A 82 -10.76 -3.07 -20.78
N LYS A 83 -11.48 -3.84 -19.94
CA LYS A 83 -12.87 -4.25 -20.24
C LYS A 83 -13.87 -3.12 -20.12
N ALA A 84 -13.73 -2.25 -19.11
CA ALA A 84 -14.62 -1.10 -18.94
C ALA A 84 -14.43 -0.06 -20.05
N VAL A 85 -13.18 0.21 -20.45
CA VAL A 85 -12.88 1.12 -21.57
C VAL A 85 -13.36 0.54 -22.91
N LEU A 86 -13.16 -0.76 -23.17
CA LEU A 86 -13.69 -1.41 -24.37
C LEU A 86 -15.22 -1.48 -24.41
N ALA A 87 -15.89 -1.66 -23.26
CA ALA A 87 -17.35 -1.67 -23.17
C ALA A 87 -17.96 -0.29 -23.45
N VAL A 88 -17.33 0.79 -22.98
CA VAL A 88 -17.77 2.17 -23.27
C VAL A 88 -17.56 2.49 -24.75
N VAL A 89 -16.44 2.09 -25.36
CA VAL A 89 -16.20 2.30 -26.79
C VAL A 89 -17.16 1.48 -27.65
N ALA A 90 -17.44 0.22 -27.30
CA ALA A 90 -18.40 -0.61 -28.03
C ALA A 90 -19.85 -0.10 -27.93
N ALA A 91 -20.26 0.40 -26.75
CA ALA A 91 -21.57 1.02 -26.56
C ALA A 91 -21.75 2.34 -27.34
N SER A 92 -20.64 2.96 -27.77
CA SER A 92 -20.66 4.18 -28.57
C SER A 92 -20.82 3.94 -30.08
N MET A 93 -20.69 2.69 -30.53
CA MET A 93 -20.77 2.31 -31.95
C MET A 93 -22.08 1.61 -32.35
N ILE A 94 -22.98 1.40 -31.40
CA ILE A 94 -24.33 0.92 -31.66
C ILE A 94 -25.28 2.08 -31.36
N GLY A 95 -25.40 2.97 -32.35
CA GLY A 95 -26.58 3.81 -32.54
C GLY A 95 -27.66 3.04 -33.26
#